data_AF-A0AAJ1JXA6-F1
#
_entry.id   AF-A0AAJ1JXA6-F1
#
_cell.length_a   1.000
_cell.length_b   1.000
_cell.length_c   1.000
_cell.angle_alpha   90.00
_cell.angle_beta   90.00
_cell.angle_gamma   90.00
#
_symmetry.space_group_name_H-M   'P 1'
#
loop_
_entity.id
_entity.type
_entity.pdbx_description
1 polymer ?
#
loop_
_entity_poly.entity_id
_entity_poly.type
_entity_poly.pdbx_seq_one_letter_code
_entity_poly.pdbx_strand_id
1 'polypeptide(L)'
;MKSSDVVNSWDNYLGKNQTNINPRTGLVDNNRIFSADGTRSIRFGNHEMGSMGTPKGHFHFETWTYDSVNDVMNVSNILQRIIP
;
A
#
# COMPACT_ATOMS: atom_id res chain seq x y z
N MET A 1 -15.13 0.80 0.85
CA MET A 1 -14.89 2.23 0.56
C MET A 1 -15.39 2.51 -0.84
N LYS A 2 -16.04 3.64 -1.11
CA LYS A 2 -16.46 3.96 -2.48
C LYS A 2 -15.23 4.18 -3.36
N SER A 3 -15.33 3.78 -4.62
CA SER A 3 -14.29 4.00 -5.64
C SER A 3 -13.79 5.45 -5.67
N SER A 4 -14.71 6.42 -5.53
CA SER A 4 -14.42 7.86 -5.47
C SER A 4 -13.49 8.30 -4.33
N ASP A 5 -13.42 7.53 -3.25
CA ASP A 5 -12.73 7.94 -2.02
C ASP A 5 -11.35 7.29 -1.88
N VAL A 6 -11.02 6.34 -2.78
CA VAL A 6 -9.81 5.49 -2.68
C VAL A 6 -8.54 6.32 -2.71
N VAL A 7 -8.39 7.19 -3.71
CA VAL A 7 -7.16 8.00 -3.88
C VAL A 7 -6.98 8.95 -2.68
N ASN A 8 -8.06 9.62 -2.25
CA ASN A 8 -8.02 10.48 -1.05
C ASN A 8 -7.61 9.69 0.20
N SER A 9 -8.08 8.44 0.35
CA SER A 9 -7.68 7.61 1.47
C SER A 9 -6.22 7.19 1.41
N TRP A 10 -5.65 6.96 0.23
CA TRP A 10 -4.24 6.68 0.06
C TRP A 10 -3.40 7.90 0.43
N ASP A 11 -3.77 9.08 -0.07
CA ASP A 11 -3.08 10.33 0.23
C ASP A 11 -3.08 10.67 1.72
N ASN A 12 -4.22 10.48 2.39
CA ASN A 12 -4.33 10.68 3.84
C ASN A 12 -3.46 9.69 4.63
N TYR A 13 -3.33 8.45 4.16
CA TYR A 13 -2.59 7.41 4.86
C TYR A 13 -1.07 7.52 4.65
N LEU A 14 -0.65 7.77 3.41
CA LEU A 14 0.77 7.84 3.02
C LEU A 14 1.38 9.23 3.20
N GLY A 15 0.57 10.28 3.14
CA GLY A 15 1.04 11.66 3.14
C GLY A 15 1.64 12.10 1.80
N LYS A 16 2.44 13.17 1.84
CA LYS A 16 3.11 13.75 0.67
C LYS A 16 4.39 12.98 0.30
N ASN A 17 4.92 13.26 -0.90
CA ASN A 17 6.18 12.70 -1.41
C ASN A 17 6.16 11.17 -1.49
N GLN A 18 5.04 10.63 -1.95
CA GLN A 18 4.88 9.20 -2.20
C GLN A 18 5.83 8.74 -3.32
N THR A 19 6.25 7.48 -3.26
CA THR A 19 7.14 6.88 -4.25
C THR A 19 6.83 5.40 -4.44
N ASN A 20 7.15 4.85 -5.60
CA ASN A 20 7.14 3.40 -5.83
C ASN A 20 8.52 2.76 -5.60
N ILE A 21 9.50 3.50 -5.08
CA ILE A 21 10.80 2.95 -4.69
C ILE A 21 10.65 2.30 -3.32
N ASN A 22 10.95 1.00 -3.24
CA ASN A 22 10.92 0.26 -2.00
C ASN A 22 12.02 0.78 -1.04
N PRO A 23 11.66 1.23 0.18
CA PRO A 23 12.60 1.87 1.10
C PRO A 23 13.67 0.92 1.65
N ARG A 24 13.48 -0.39 1.53
CA ARG A 24 14.44 -1.40 2.01
C ARG A 24 15.41 -1.87 0.94
N THR A 25 14.95 -1.99 -0.31
CA THR A 25 15.78 -2.51 -1.41
C THR A 25 16.32 -1.41 -2.31
N GLY A 26 15.73 -0.21 -2.29
CA GLY A 26 16.04 0.88 -3.21
C GLY A 26 15.58 0.64 -4.65
N LEU A 27 14.81 -0.43 -4.89
CA LEU A 27 14.32 -0.80 -6.22
C LEU A 27 12.86 -0.38 -6.41
N VAL A 28 12.46 -0.18 -7.65
CA VAL A 28 11.06 0.07 -8.01
C VAL A 28 10.21 -1.16 -7.70
N ASP A 29 9.10 -0.97 -6.99
CA ASP A 29 8.04 -1.96 -6.76
C ASP A 29 6.75 -1.48 -7.44
N ASN A 30 6.42 -2.06 -8.59
CA ASN A 30 5.26 -1.66 -9.39
C ASN A 30 3.91 -1.96 -8.71
N ASN A 31 3.90 -2.76 -7.65
CA ASN A 31 2.68 -3.14 -6.93
C ASN A 31 2.50 -2.35 -5.64
N ARG A 32 3.36 -1.35 -5.36
CA ARG A 32 3.31 -0.59 -4.12
C ARG A 32 3.55 0.90 -4.33
N ILE A 33 2.89 1.67 -3.47
CA ILE A 33 3.17 3.09 -3.26
C ILE A 33 3.54 3.25 -1.79
N PHE A 34 4.71 3.81 -1.51
CA PHE A 34 5.27 4.00 -0.18
C PHE A 34 5.10 5.44 0.29
N SER A 35 4.96 5.61 1.61
CA SER A 35 5.12 6.89 2.28
C SER A 35 6.58 7.35 2.23
N ALA A 36 6.80 8.66 2.37
CA ALA A 36 8.13 9.25 2.29
C ALA A 36 9.11 8.74 3.36
N ASP A 37 8.60 8.37 4.53
CA ASP A 37 9.36 7.79 5.64
C ASP A 37 9.58 6.27 5.49
N GLY A 38 9.00 5.64 4.47
CA GLY A 38 9.10 4.21 4.21
C GLY A 38 8.39 3.31 5.23
N THR A 39 7.57 3.86 6.12
CA THR A 39 6.89 3.08 7.18
C THR A 39 5.52 2.57 6.76
N ARG A 40 4.97 3.06 5.64
CA ARG A 40 3.64 2.69 5.15
C ARG A 40 3.68 2.42 3.66
N SER A 41 2.81 1.53 3.20
CA SER A 41 2.53 1.39 1.78
C SER A 41 1.07 1.06 1.50
N ILE A 42 0.64 1.42 0.30
CA ILE A 42 -0.51 0.80 -0.34
C ILE A 42 0.03 -0.31 -1.24
N ARG A 43 -0.43 -1.54 -1.04
CA ARG A 43 -0.17 -2.65 -1.96
C ARG A 43 -1.38 -2.90 -2.84
N PHE A 44 -1.13 -2.86 -4.14
CA PHE A 44 -2.12 -3.02 -5.18
C PHE A 44 -1.44 -3.59 -6.43
N GLY A 45 -1.55 -4.90 -6.63
CA GLY A 45 -0.88 -5.61 -7.73
C GLY A 45 -1.82 -6.03 -8.85
N ASN A 46 -1.29 -6.84 -9.78
CA ASN A 46 -2.03 -7.30 -10.96
C ASN A 46 -3.32 -8.05 -10.63
N HIS A 47 -3.33 -8.84 -9.56
CA HIS A 47 -4.51 -9.60 -9.15
C HIS A 47 -5.62 -8.65 -8.65
N GLU A 48 -5.23 -7.59 -7.96
CA GLU A 48 -6.13 -6.55 -7.49
C GLU A 48 -6.68 -5.70 -8.67
N MET A 49 -5.82 -5.31 -9.63
CA MET A 49 -6.22 -4.55 -10.83
C MET A 49 -7.25 -5.29 -11.69
N GLY A 50 -7.09 -6.61 -11.89
CA GLY A 50 -7.99 -7.42 -12.71
C GLY A 50 -9.41 -7.51 -12.14
N SER A 51 -9.59 -7.15 -10.87
CA SER A 51 -10.89 -7.17 -10.17
C SER A 51 -11.51 -5.79 -9.99
N MET A 52 -10.90 -4.74 -10.54
CA MET A 52 -11.41 -3.37 -10.49
C MET A 52 -12.78 -3.26 -11.16
N GLY A 53 -13.67 -2.48 -10.56
CA GLY A 53 -15.08 -2.36 -11.01
C GLY A 53 -15.95 -3.57 -10.66
N THR A 54 -15.41 -4.60 -10.01
CA THR A 54 -16.17 -5.75 -9.50
C THR A 54 -16.29 -5.69 -7.97
N PRO A 55 -17.21 -6.46 -7.35
CA PRO A 55 -17.28 -6.60 -5.90
C PRO A 55 -16.02 -7.21 -5.25
N LYS A 56 -15.09 -7.74 -6.05
CA LYS A 56 -13.82 -8.31 -5.58
C LYS A 56 -12.67 -7.30 -5.54
N GLY A 57 -12.85 -6.09 -6.09
CA GLY A 57 -11.82 -5.04 -6.04
C GLY A 57 -11.38 -4.74 -4.61
N HIS A 58 -10.09 -4.83 -4.32
CA HIS A 58 -9.53 -4.51 -3.02
C HIS A 58 -8.06 -4.09 -3.14
N PHE A 59 -7.58 -3.36 -2.15
CA PHE A 59 -6.17 -3.04 -1.96
C PHE A 59 -5.79 -3.30 -0.51
N HIS A 60 -4.51 -3.15 -0.18
CA HIS A 60 -4.03 -3.34 1.18
C HIS A 60 -3.32 -2.10 1.70
N PHE A 61 -3.68 -1.70 2.93
CA PHE A 61 -2.86 -0.82 3.74
C PHE A 61 -1.80 -1.67 4.44
N GLU A 62 -0.54 -1.28 4.30
CA GLU A 62 0.59 -1.96 4.92
C GLU A 62 1.36 -1.00 5.84
N THR A 63 1.61 -1.41 7.08
CA THR A 63 2.49 -0.71 8.02
C THR A 63 3.73 -1.56 8.28
N TRP A 64 4.90 -0.95 8.12
CA TRP A 64 6.21 -1.58 8.17
C TRP A 64 6.92 -1.16 9.47
N THR A 65 7.25 -2.15 10.30
CA THR A 65 7.98 -1.93 11.57
C THR A 65 9.26 -2.74 11.55
N TYR A 66 10.39 -2.05 11.57
CA TYR A 66 11.70 -2.69 11.63
C TYR A 66 12.07 -3.05 13.07
N ASP A 67 12.26 -4.34 13.33
CA ASP A 67 12.88 -4.85 14.53
C ASP A 67 14.39 -4.99 14.29
N SER A 68 15.15 -4.05 14.83
CA SER A 68 16.61 -4.00 14.68
C SER A 68 17.35 -5.04 15.50
N VAL A 69 16.73 -5.61 16.54
CA VAL A 69 17.38 -6.63 17.40
C VAL A 69 17.48 -7.94 16.64
N ASN A 70 16.44 -8.27 15.87
CA ASN A 70 16.34 -9.52 15.13
C ASN A 70 16.61 -9.37 13.62
N ASP A 71 16.86 -8.14 13.13
CA ASP A 71 16.91 -7.80 11.70
C ASP A 71 15.69 -8.31 10.92
N VAL A 72 14.50 -8.05 11.47
CA VAL A 72 13.23 -8.48 10.88
C VAL A 72 12.39 -7.26 10.54
N MET A 73 11.84 -7.24 9.33
CA MET A 73 10.82 -6.28 8.95
C MET A 73 9.43 -6.90 9.11
N ASN A 74 8.66 -6.40 10.06
CA ASN A 74 7.28 -6.82 10.27
C ASN A 74 6.35 -5.97 9.41
N VAL A 75 5.45 -6.61 8.66
CA VAL A 75 4.47 -5.93 7.82
C VAL A 75 3.06 -6.28 8.31
N SER A 76 2.39 -5.33 8.93
CA SER A 76 0.95 -5.43 9.20
C SER A 76 0.20 -5.11 7.91
N ASN A 77 -0.80 -5.93 7.56
CA ASN A 77 -1.52 -5.81 6.30
C ASN A 77 -3.04 -5.83 6.58
N ILE A 78 -3.74 -4.78 6.14
CA ILE A 78 -5.19 -4.64 6.27
C ILE A 78 -5.81 -4.52 4.88
N LEU A 79 -6.69 -5.46 4.55
CA LEU A 79 -7.44 -5.46 3.30
C LEU A 79 -8.57 -4.43 3.33
N GLN A 80 -8.64 -3.58 2.30
CA GLN A 80 -9.73 -2.64 2.07
C GLN A 80 -10.44 -2.98 0.76
N ARG A 81 -11.71 -3.36 0.85
CA ARG A 81 -12.58 -3.56 -0.34
C ARG A 81 -13.01 -2.22 -0.94
N ILE A 82 -12.97 -2.16 -2.27
CA ILE A 82 -13.52 -1.08 -3.07
C ILE A 82 -14.95 -1.48 -3.44
N ILE A 83 -15.88 -0.60 -3.12
CA ILE A 83 -17.28 -0.70 -3.50
C ILE A 83 -17.39 0.13 -4.78
N PRO A 84 -17.77 -0.49 -5.91
CA PRO A 84 -17.93 0.20 -7.19
C PRO A 84 -18.79 1.45 -7.06
#